data_AF-I2C0I5-F1
#
_entry.id   AF-I2C0I5-F1
#
_cell.length_a   1.000
_cell.length_b   1.000
_cell.length_c   1.000
_cell.angle_alpha   90.00
_cell.angle_beta   90.00
_cell.angle_gamma   90.00
#
_symmetry.space_group_name_H-M   'P 1'
#
loop_
_entity.id
_entity.type
_entity.pdbx_description
1 polymer ?
#
loop_
_entity_poly.entity_id
_entity_poly.type
_entity_poly.pdbx_seq_one_letter_code
_entity_poly.pdbx_strand_id
1 'polypeptide(L)'
;MKRRRKGLFRRLIVFGALVLLTAIVLAGSLWSQTSSLSANEEKKAQLEKQVKKLNAKQADLKDEISKLKDEDYVTELARRDLFMSGNGEILFNVEKKSK
;
A
#
# COMPACT_ATOMS: atom_id res chain seq x y z
N MET A 1 1.08 -46.23 -53.50
CA MET A 1 0.48 -45.31 -52.49
C MET A 1 1.01 -45.46 -51.04
N LYS A 2 1.51 -46.63 -50.60
CA LYS A 2 1.96 -46.85 -49.20
C LYS A 2 3.22 -46.05 -48.75
N ARG A 3 4.18 -45.78 -49.65
CA ARG A 3 5.40 -45.00 -49.32
C ARG A 3 5.13 -43.51 -49.05
N ARG A 4 4.18 -42.89 -49.77
CA ARG A 4 3.81 -41.47 -49.57
C ARG A 4 3.12 -41.22 -48.22
N ARG A 5 2.30 -42.17 -47.74
CA ARG A 5 1.64 -42.09 -46.42
C ARG A 5 2.65 -42.16 -45.26
N LYS A 6 3.68 -43.01 -45.33
CA LYS A 6 4.72 -43.10 -44.28
C LYS A 6 5.48 -41.78 -44.08
N GLY A 7 5.80 -41.06 -45.16
CA GLY A 7 6.45 -39.74 -45.07
C GLY A 7 5.56 -38.67 -44.44
N LEU A 8 4.26 -38.69 -44.78
CA LEU A 8 3.27 -37.79 -44.20
C LEU A 8 3.09 -38.01 -42.69
N PHE A 9 2.96 -39.27 -42.25
CA PHE A 9 2.87 -39.60 -40.82
C PHE A 9 4.11 -39.19 -40.03
N ARG A 10 5.32 -39.36 -40.59
CA ARG A 10 6.55 -38.87 -39.94
C ARG A 10 6.54 -37.37 -39.75
N ARG A 11 6.09 -36.60 -40.75
CA ARG A 11 5.97 -35.13 -40.64
C ARG A 11 4.92 -34.72 -39.61
N LEU A 12 3.78 -35.41 -39.56
CA LEU A 12 2.73 -35.18 -38.58
C LEU A 12 3.17 -35.49 -37.15
N ILE A 13 3.97 -36.55 -36.94
CA ILE A 13 4.51 -36.89 -35.60
C ILE A 13 5.48 -35.80 -35.12
N VAL A 14 6.38 -35.31 -35.99
CA VAL A 14 7.31 -34.22 -35.63
C VAL A 14 6.54 -32.94 -35.32
N PHE A 15 5.54 -32.60 -36.14
CA PHE A 15 4.69 -31.43 -35.89
C PHE A 15 3.88 -31.57 -34.59
N GLY A 16 3.31 -32.76 -34.35
CA GLY A 16 2.59 -33.06 -33.11
C GLY A 16 3.48 -32.95 -31.87
N ALA A 17 4.71 -33.47 -31.94
CA ALA A 17 5.69 -33.35 -30.87
C ALA A 17 6.06 -31.90 -30.58
N LEU A 18 6.23 -31.08 -31.63
CA LEU A 18 6.49 -29.65 -31.49
C LEU A 18 5.32 -28.94 -30.78
N VAL A 19 4.08 -29.20 -31.22
CA VAL A 19 2.88 -28.64 -30.59
C VAL A 19 2.78 -29.07 -29.13
N LEU A 20 3.04 -30.33 -28.81
CA LEU A 20 3.02 -30.85 -27.44
C LEU A 20 4.06 -30.17 -26.56
N LEU A 21 5.29 -30.00 -27.06
CA LEU A 21 6.34 -29.26 -26.34
C LEU A 21 5.92 -27.81 -26.08
N THR A 22 5.37 -27.13 -27.08
CA THR A 22 4.88 -25.75 -26.88
C THR A 22 3.73 -25.69 -25.86
N ALA A 23 2.81 -26.65 -25.89
CA ALA A 23 1.70 -26.72 -24.93
C ALA A 23 2.19 -26.91 -23.50
N ILE A 24 3.21 -27.75 -23.28
CA ILE A 24 3.81 -27.97 -21.95
C ILE A 24 4.44 -26.68 -21.41
N VAL A 25 5.21 -25.96 -22.24
CA VAL A 25 5.84 -24.69 -21.86
C VAL A 25 4.79 -23.63 -21.51
N LEU A 26 3.74 -23.51 -22.31
CA LEU A 26 2.66 -22.56 -22.07
C LEU A 26 1.87 -22.91 -20.80
N ALA A 27 1.53 -24.19 -20.59
CA ALA A 27 0.83 -24.64 -19.39
C ALA A 27 1.62 -24.35 -18.11
N GLY A 28 2.94 -24.63 -18.11
CA GLY A 28 3.81 -24.30 -16.97
C GLY A 28 3.91 -22.79 -16.72
N SER A 29 3.98 -21.99 -17.78
CA SER A 29 4.04 -20.52 -17.69
C SER A 29 2.76 -19.91 -17.13
N LEU A 30 1.58 -20.46 -17.50
CA LEU A 30 0.29 -20.02 -16.98
C LEU A 30 0.12 -20.39 -15.50
N TRP A 31 0.58 -21.57 -15.09
CA TRP A 31 0.52 -21.99 -13.68
C TRP A 31 1.36 -21.08 -12.78
N SER A 32 2.57 -20.71 -13.23
CA SER A 32 3.44 -19.79 -12.49
C SER A 32 2.86 -18.37 -12.39
N GLN A 33 2.18 -17.90 -13.43
CA GLN A 33 1.53 -16.58 -13.45
C GLN A 33 0.38 -16.49 -12.44
N THR A 34 -0.46 -17.51 -12.33
CA THR A 34 -1.61 -17.52 -11.38
C THR A 34 -1.16 -17.38 -9.92
N SER A 35 -0.08 -18.07 -9.51
CA SER A 35 0.43 -17.94 -8.14
C SER A 35 1.03 -16.55 -7.86
N SER A 36 1.56 -15.88 -8.88
CA SER A 36 2.08 -14.52 -8.73
C SER A 36 0.95 -13.49 -8.66
N LEU A 37 -0.19 -13.77 -9.28
CA LEU A 37 -1.32 -12.85 -9.35
C LEU A 37 -1.97 -12.63 -7.98
N SER A 38 -2.24 -13.71 -7.22
CA SER A 38 -2.82 -13.60 -5.88
C SER A 38 -1.90 -12.85 -4.90
N ALA A 39 -0.59 -13.16 -4.93
CA ALA A 39 0.40 -12.46 -4.12
C ALA A 39 0.51 -10.96 -4.51
N ASN A 40 0.36 -10.63 -5.79
CA ASN A 40 0.36 -9.25 -6.26
C ASN A 40 -0.93 -8.50 -5.87
N GLU A 41 -2.09 -9.16 -5.90
CA GLU A 41 -3.36 -8.59 -5.45
C GLU A 41 -3.34 -8.29 -3.94
N GLU A 42 -2.82 -9.20 -3.13
CA GLU A 42 -2.70 -8.99 -1.69
C GLU A 42 -1.74 -7.84 -1.37
N LYS A 43 -0.56 -7.80 -2.02
CA LYS A 43 0.38 -6.69 -1.89
C LYS A 43 -0.24 -5.36 -2.31
N LYS A 44 -1.00 -5.35 -3.40
CA LYS A 44 -1.72 -4.15 -3.87
C LYS A 44 -2.72 -3.68 -2.80
N ALA A 45 -3.53 -4.56 -2.25
CA ALA A 45 -4.50 -4.23 -1.20
C ALA A 45 -3.81 -3.70 0.07
N GLN A 46 -2.68 -4.27 0.46
CA GLN A 46 -1.88 -3.79 1.60
C GLN A 46 -1.30 -2.39 1.34
N LEU A 47 -0.76 -2.14 0.15
CA LEU A 47 -0.22 -0.84 -0.24
C LEU A 47 -1.32 0.22 -0.30
N GLU A 48 -2.49 -0.09 -0.86
CA GLU A 48 -3.64 0.82 -0.88
C GLU A 48 -4.09 1.21 0.55
N LYS A 49 -4.11 0.25 1.48
CA LYS A 49 -4.38 0.54 2.91
C LYS A 49 -3.32 1.46 3.50
N GLN A 50 -2.04 1.23 3.21
CA GLN A 50 -0.95 2.08 3.70
C GLN A 50 -1.05 3.51 3.17
N VAL A 51 -1.34 3.68 1.87
CA VAL A 51 -1.56 4.99 1.25
C VAL A 51 -2.72 5.72 1.92
N LYS A 52 -3.86 5.05 2.13
CA LYS A 52 -4.99 5.66 2.84
C LYS A 52 -4.62 6.11 4.25
N LYS A 53 -3.90 5.27 5.01
CA LYS A 53 -3.44 5.61 6.37
C LYS A 53 -2.48 6.81 6.37
N LEU A 54 -1.54 6.86 5.43
CA LEU A 54 -0.58 7.95 5.31
C LEU A 54 -1.27 9.26 4.90
N ASN A 55 -2.23 9.21 3.98
CA ASN A 55 -2.99 10.39 3.56
C ASN A 55 -3.83 10.95 4.71
N ALA A 56 -4.47 10.10 5.52
CA ALA A 56 -5.19 10.54 6.71
C ALA A 56 -4.25 11.24 7.70
N LYS A 57 -3.11 10.61 8.02
CA LYS A 57 -2.09 11.21 8.90
C LYS A 57 -1.56 12.54 8.35
N GLN A 58 -1.38 12.65 7.04
CA GLN A 58 -0.93 13.88 6.41
C GLN A 58 -2.00 14.99 6.53
N ALA A 59 -3.29 14.66 6.41
CA ALA A 59 -4.36 15.62 6.59
C ALA A 59 -4.42 16.12 8.04
N ASP A 60 -4.33 15.21 9.02
CA ASP A 60 -4.32 15.55 10.44
C ASP A 60 -3.14 16.47 10.79
N LEU A 61 -1.93 16.13 10.31
CA LEU A 61 -0.74 16.95 10.52
C LEU A 61 -0.84 18.33 9.85
N LYS A 62 -1.49 18.43 8.68
CA LYS A 62 -1.72 19.72 8.02
C LYS A 62 -2.68 20.60 8.82
N ASP A 63 -3.72 20.00 9.40
CA ASP A 63 -4.66 20.70 10.28
C ASP A 63 -3.96 21.20 11.55
N GLU A 64 -3.12 20.35 12.16
CA GLU A 64 -2.30 20.73 13.32
C GLU A 64 -1.32 21.86 12.98
N ILE A 65 -0.64 21.81 11.84
CA ILE A 65 0.22 22.91 11.36
C ILE A 65 -0.59 24.19 11.17
N SER A 66 -1.82 24.10 10.66
CA SER A 66 -2.68 25.28 10.50
C SER A 66 -3.05 25.88 11.85
N LYS A 67 -3.41 25.05 12.83
CA LYS A 67 -3.70 25.49 14.20
C LYS A 67 -2.48 26.12 14.86
N LEU A 68 -1.31 25.52 14.71
CA LEU A 68 -0.05 26.06 15.25
C LEU A 68 0.42 27.36 14.59
N LYS A 69 -0.15 27.75 13.44
CA LYS A 69 0.08 29.08 12.84
C LYS A 69 -0.83 30.15 13.41
N ASP A 70 -1.89 29.77 14.12
CA ASP A 70 -2.81 30.69 14.77
C ASP A 70 -2.21 31.14 16.11
N GLU A 71 -1.97 32.45 16.25
CA GLU A 71 -1.32 33.05 17.41
C GLU A 71 -2.14 32.84 18.69
N ASP A 72 -3.48 32.82 18.58
CA ASP A 72 -4.37 32.56 19.72
C ASP A 72 -4.28 31.11 20.19
N TYR A 73 -4.19 30.16 19.25
CA TYR A 73 -4.02 28.74 19.56
C TYR A 73 -2.68 28.43 20.22
N VAL A 74 -1.60 29.03 19.72
CA VAL A 74 -0.25 28.89 20.31
C VAL A 74 -0.19 29.53 21.70
N THR A 75 -0.85 30.68 21.88
CA THR A 75 -0.93 31.35 23.20
C THR A 75 -1.69 30.49 24.22
N GLU A 76 -2.83 29.90 23.83
CA GLU A 76 -3.58 28.96 24.68
C GLU A 76 -2.79 27.67 24.98
N LEU A 77 -2.05 27.13 24.01
CA LEU A 77 -1.17 25.99 24.21
C LEU A 77 -0.06 26.33 25.23
N ALA A 78 0.57 27.49 25.10
CA ALA A 78 1.61 27.96 26.01
C ALA A 78 1.06 28.19 27.44
N ARG A 79 -0.16 28.71 27.57
CA ARG A 79 -0.85 28.85 28.88
C ARG A 79 -1.17 27.49 29.50
N ARG A 80 -1.73 26.55 28.72
CA ARG A 80 -2.21 25.25 29.22
C ARG A 80 -1.09 24.27 29.53
N ASP A 81 -0.14 24.11 28.61
CA ASP A 81 0.84 23.02 28.67
C ASP A 81 2.21 23.48 29.17
N LEU A 82 2.52 24.78 29.04
CA LEU A 82 3.82 25.36 29.45
C LEU A 82 3.70 26.35 30.61
N PHE A 83 2.48 26.59 31.13
CA PHE A 83 2.21 27.56 32.21
C PHE A 83 2.84 28.94 31.94
N MET A 84 2.84 29.39 30.68
CA MET A 84 3.32 30.72 30.31
C MET A 84 2.22 31.75 30.49
N SER A 85 2.58 32.98 30.87
CA SER A 85 1.66 34.13 30.96
C SER A 85 2.16 35.27 30.10
N GLY A 86 1.22 36.06 29.55
CA GLY A 86 1.54 37.24 28.75
C GLY A 86 2.06 38.40 29.59
N ASN A 87 2.50 39.47 28.92
CA ASN A 87 3.01 40.66 29.58
C ASN A 87 1.92 41.31 30.47
N GLY A 88 2.12 41.29 31.79
CA GLY A 88 1.19 41.85 32.77
C GLY A 88 0.12 40.88 33.29
N GLU A 89 0.13 39.61 32.87
CA GLU A 89 -0.73 38.56 33.40
C GLU A 89 -0.10 37.89 34.64
N ILE A 90 -0.93 37.42 35.59
CA ILE A 90 -0.49 36.69 36.79
C ILE A 90 -1.13 35.30 36.76
N LEU A 91 -0.30 34.25 36.74
CA LEU A 91 -0.75 32.86 36.84
C LEU A 91 -1.18 32.52 38.27
N PHE A 92 -2.44 32.15 38.44
CA PHE A 92 -2.96 31.57 39.68
C PHE A 92 -2.94 30.04 39.58
N ASN A 93 -1.93 29.39 40.16
CA ASN A 93 -1.92 27.94 40.28
C ASN A 93 -2.85 27.53 41.41
N VAL A 94 -4.10 27.21 41.07
CA VAL A 94 -5.06 26.72 42.05
C VAL A 94 -4.79 25.23 42.25
N GLU A 95 -3.92 24.88 43.19
CA GLU A 95 -3.81 23.51 43.66
C GLU A 95 -5.22 23.09 44.13
N LYS A 96 -5.88 22.21 43.38
CA LYS A 96 -7.09 21.54 43.86
C LYS A 96 -6.65 20.72 45.07
N LYS A 97 -6.79 21.29 46.27
CA LYS A 97 -6.82 20.50 47.50
C LYS A 97 -7.91 19.45 47.30
N SER A 98 -7.49 18.21 47.10
CA SER A 98 -8.36 17.05 47.32
C SER A 98 -8.94 17.21 48.73
N LYS A 99 -10.26 17.32 48.81
CA LYS A 99 -10.96 16.89 50.01
C LYS A 99 -10.93 15.37 50.06
#